data_AF-A0A349S469-F1
#
_entry.id   AF-A0A349S469-F1
#
_cell.length_a   1.000
_cell.length_b   1.000
_cell.length_c   1.000
_cell.angle_alpha   90.00
_cell.angle_beta   90.00
_cell.angle_gamma   90.00
#
_symmetry.space_group_name_H-M   'P 1'
#
loop_
_entity.id
_entity.type
_entity.pdbx_description
1 polymer ?
#
loop_
_entity_poly.entity_id
_entity_poly.type
_entity_poly.pdbx_seq_one_letter_code
_entity_poly.pdbx_strand_id
1 'polypeptide(L)'
;ILIKVNQIGTLTETLAAIEMAKKAGYSAVVSHRSGETEDTTIADLAVATNAGQIKTGSLSRSDRIAKYNQLLRIESLLGDKAYYPANKVFQ
;
A
#
# COMPACT_ATOMS: atom_id res chain seq x y z
N ILE A 1 -4.92 -9.56 5.96
CA ILE A 1 -5.94 -9.43 4.89
C ILE A 1 -5.35 -8.72 3.68
N LEU A 2 -5.75 -9.14 2.46
CA LEU A 2 -5.36 -8.47 1.22
C LEU A 2 -6.41 -7.41 0.85
N ILE A 3 -6.02 -6.15 0.82
CA ILE A 3 -6.91 -5.00 0.59
C ILE A 3 -6.83 -4.58 -0.88
N LYS A 4 -7.96 -4.63 -1.58
CA LYS A 4 -8.12 -4.12 -2.95
C LYS A 4 -9.19 -3.03 -2.92
N VAL A 5 -8.77 -1.78 -3.11
CA VAL A 5 -9.64 -0.59 -2.97
C VAL A 5 -10.91 -0.70 -3.83
N ASN A 6 -10.77 -1.20 -5.05
CA ASN A 6 -11.90 -1.37 -5.97
C ASN A 6 -12.80 -2.58 -5.68
N GLN A 7 -12.49 -3.44 -4.71
CA GLN A 7 -13.40 -4.50 -4.27
C GLN A 7 -14.44 -4.00 -3.27
N ILE A 8 -14.08 -3.00 -2.46
CA ILE A 8 -14.97 -2.43 -1.45
C ILE A 8 -15.72 -1.20 -1.98
N GLY A 9 -15.09 -0.42 -2.87
CA GLY A 9 -15.75 0.61 -3.67
C GLY A 9 -15.38 2.04 -3.26
N THR A 10 -15.22 2.34 -1.98
CA THR A 10 -14.85 3.69 -1.51
C THR A 10 -13.57 3.73 -0.67
N LEU A 11 -12.93 4.91 -0.62
CA LEU A 11 -11.77 5.14 0.23
C LEU A 11 -12.11 5.06 1.72
N THR A 12 -13.25 5.60 2.14
CA THR A 12 -13.67 5.56 3.55
C THR A 12 -13.83 4.12 4.03
N GLU A 13 -14.49 3.26 3.25
CA GLU A 13 -14.66 1.86 3.62
C GLU A 13 -13.32 1.10 3.56
N THR A 14 -12.44 1.45 2.60
CA THR A 14 -11.08 0.90 2.54
C THR A 14 -10.30 1.21 3.82
N LEU A 15 -10.33 2.45 4.29
CA LEU A 15 -9.69 2.87 5.53
C LEU A 15 -10.30 2.15 6.75
N ALA A 16 -11.62 2.02 6.79
CA ALA A 16 -12.31 1.28 7.85
C ALA A 16 -11.90 -0.20 7.89
N ALA A 17 -11.76 -0.85 6.73
CA ALA A 17 -11.32 -2.25 6.63
C ALA A 17 -9.86 -2.44 7.09
N ILE A 18 -8.97 -1.53 6.69
CA ILE A 18 -7.56 -1.53 7.14
C ILE A 18 -7.49 -1.36 8.66
N GLU A 19 -8.22 -0.39 9.22
CA GLU A 19 -8.21 -0.11 10.66
C GLU A 19 -8.81 -1.27 11.48
N MET A 20 -9.88 -1.88 10.98
CA MET A 20 -10.46 -3.07 11.60
C MET A 20 -9.45 -4.23 11.65
N ALA A 21 -8.73 -4.49 10.55
CA ALA A 21 -7.71 -5.53 10.52
C ALA A 21 -6.60 -5.26 11.53
N LYS A 22 -6.11 -4.01 11.60
CA LYS A 22 -5.08 -3.59 12.56
C LYS A 22 -5.51 -3.78 14.01
N LYS A 23 -6.72 -3.34 14.37
CA LYS A 23 -7.27 -3.51 15.72
C LYS A 23 -7.41 -4.97 16.13
N ALA A 24 -7.65 -5.85 15.16
CA ALA A 24 -7.73 -7.28 15.37
C ALA A 24 -6.35 -8.00 15.35
N GLY A 25 -5.24 -7.27 15.23
CA GLY A 25 -3.89 -7.85 15.17
C GLY A 25 -3.53 -8.46 13.81
N TYR A 26 -4.34 -8.23 12.77
CA TYR A 26 -4.04 -8.70 11.41
C TYR A 26 -3.22 -7.67 10.64
N SER A 27 -2.26 -8.16 9.86
CA SER A 27 -1.60 -7.34 8.84
C SER A 27 -2.54 -7.01 7.68
N ALA A 28 -2.59 -5.75 7.24
CA ALA A 28 -3.29 -5.31 6.04
C ALA A 28 -2.28 -5.13 4.89
N VAL A 29 -2.46 -5.84 3.78
CA VAL A 29 -1.59 -5.74 2.61
C VAL A 29 -2.35 -5.03 1.49
N VAL A 30 -1.97 -3.79 1.19
CA VAL A 30 -2.59 -3.02 0.09
C VAL A 30 -2.15 -3.60 -1.25
N SER A 31 -3.07 -3.85 -2.17
CA SER A 31 -2.81 -4.67 -3.37
C SER A 31 -3.39 -4.08 -4.65
N HIS A 32 -2.65 -4.27 -5.74
CA HIS A 32 -3.12 -3.99 -7.11
C HIS A 32 -4.21 -4.96 -7.59
N ARG A 33 -4.69 -4.77 -8.82
CA ARG A 33 -5.43 -5.74 -9.65
C ARG A 33 -4.66 -6.24 -10.87
N SER A 34 -5.15 -7.26 -11.57
CA SER A 34 -4.49 -7.81 -12.75
C SER A 34 -4.43 -6.81 -13.92
N GLY A 35 -5.49 -6.02 -14.13
CA GLY A 35 -5.47 -4.82 -14.97
C GLY A 35 -5.22 -3.59 -14.11
N GLU A 36 -4.08 -2.92 -14.31
CA GLU A 36 -3.73 -1.68 -13.63
C GLU A 36 -3.54 -0.55 -14.64
N THR A 37 -3.60 0.67 -14.13
CA THR A 37 -3.31 1.90 -14.87
C THR A 37 -2.00 2.51 -14.34
N GLU A 38 -1.66 3.71 -14.79
CA GLU A 38 -0.54 4.47 -14.22
C GLU A 38 -0.88 5.14 -12.87
N ASP A 39 -2.14 5.07 -12.42
CA ASP A 39 -2.55 5.58 -11.10
C ASP A 39 -1.68 4.97 -9.99
N THR A 40 -1.23 5.79 -9.05
CA THR A 40 -0.35 5.34 -7.96
C THR A 40 -1.00 5.42 -6.58
N THR A 41 -2.32 5.64 -6.51
CA THR A 41 -3.05 5.92 -5.26
C THR A 41 -2.80 4.86 -4.18
N ILE A 42 -2.62 3.58 -4.57
CA ILE A 42 -2.36 2.50 -3.62
C ILE A 42 -0.99 2.60 -2.92
N ALA A 43 0.00 3.28 -3.52
CA ALA A 43 1.28 3.56 -2.89
C ALA A 43 1.11 4.57 -1.75
N ASP A 44 0.44 5.69 -2.02
CA ASP A 44 0.12 6.71 -1.03
C ASP A 44 -0.74 6.14 0.09
N LEU A 45 -1.75 5.32 -0.24
CA LEU A 45 -2.61 4.66 0.75
C LEU A 45 -1.82 3.72 1.68
N ALA A 46 -0.87 2.96 1.14
CA ALA A 46 -0.06 2.03 1.94
C ALA A 46 0.78 2.77 2.99
N VAL A 47 1.34 3.95 2.62
CA VAL A 47 2.12 4.78 3.54
C VAL A 47 1.20 5.56 4.50
N ALA A 48 0.14 6.19 4.00
CA ALA A 48 -0.80 6.97 4.81
C ALA A 48 -1.44 6.13 5.92
N THR A 49 -1.69 4.86 5.65
CA THR A 49 -2.24 3.93 6.63
C THR A 49 -1.17 3.20 7.43
N ASN A 50 0.13 3.42 7.22
CA ASN A 50 1.20 2.62 7.83
C ASN A 50 0.88 1.11 7.73
N ALA A 51 0.49 0.65 6.53
CA ALA A 51 0.13 -0.75 6.29
C ALA A 51 1.35 -1.68 6.43
N GLY A 52 2.54 -1.14 6.19
CA GLY A 52 3.83 -1.85 6.26
C GLY A 52 4.10 -2.77 5.07
N GLN A 53 3.07 -3.25 4.37
CA GLN A 53 3.19 -4.15 3.23
C GLN A 53 2.35 -3.67 2.04
N ILE A 54 2.89 -3.81 0.84
CA ILE A 54 2.21 -3.54 -0.43
C ILE A 54 2.48 -4.68 -1.43
N LYS A 55 1.45 -5.08 -2.18
CA LYS A 55 1.54 -6.08 -3.25
C LYS A 55 1.23 -5.41 -4.59
N THR A 56 2.27 -4.89 -5.24
CA THR A 56 2.11 -4.10 -6.47
C THR A 56 2.75 -4.69 -7.75
N GLY A 57 3.22 -5.94 -7.74
CA GLY A 57 3.56 -6.70 -8.96
C GLY A 57 5.05 -6.82 -9.23
N SER A 58 5.43 -7.27 -10.44
CA SER A 58 6.85 -7.45 -10.81
C SER A 58 7.50 -6.12 -11.24
N LEU A 59 8.82 -6.15 -11.36
CA LEU A 59 9.66 -5.01 -11.74
C LEU A 59 9.80 -4.85 -13.28
N SER A 60 8.72 -4.99 -14.05
CA SER A 60 8.82 -5.00 -15.52
C SER A 60 7.78 -4.16 -16.26
N ARG A 61 6.52 -4.17 -15.82
CA ARG A 61 5.45 -3.42 -16.49
C ARG A 61 5.32 -2.02 -15.90
N SER A 62 5.16 -1.00 -16.75
CA SER A 62 5.04 0.41 -16.33
C SER A 62 3.90 0.65 -15.33
N ASP A 63 2.76 -0.03 -15.52
CA ASP A 63 1.61 0.01 -14.59
C ASP A 63 1.96 -0.44 -13.16
N ARG A 64 3.00 -1.27 -12.98
CA ARG A 64 3.53 -1.70 -11.68
C ARG A 64 4.65 -0.79 -11.19
N ILE A 65 5.59 -0.47 -12.07
CA ILE A 65 6.73 0.39 -11.77
C ILE A 65 6.29 1.78 -11.32
N ALA A 66 5.18 2.31 -11.86
CA ALA A 66 4.62 3.59 -11.43
C ALA A 66 4.41 3.66 -9.90
N LYS A 67 3.90 2.59 -9.29
CA LYS A 67 3.67 2.51 -7.84
C LYS A 67 4.99 2.44 -7.06
N TYR A 68 5.97 1.69 -7.54
CA TYR A 68 7.31 1.66 -6.93
C TYR A 68 7.99 3.03 -6.99
N ASN A 69 7.91 3.70 -8.14
CA ASN A 69 8.45 5.06 -8.31
C ASN A 69 7.75 6.05 -7.38
N GLN A 70 6.45 5.89 -7.14
CA GLN A 70 5.74 6.71 -6.16
C GLN A 70 6.22 6.45 -4.73
N LEU A 71 6.47 5.21 -4.34
CA LEU A 71 7.04 4.90 -3.02
C LEU A 71 8.42 5.54 -2.84
N LEU A 72 9.28 5.50 -3.86
CA LEU A 72 10.58 6.19 -3.83
C LEU A 72 10.43 7.71 -3.68
N ARG A 73 9.44 8.31 -4.34
CA ARG A 73 9.12 9.74 -4.17
C ARG A 73 8.62 10.05 -2.76
N ILE A 74 7.71 9.23 -2.21
CA ILE A 74 7.19 9.41 -0.85
C ILE A 74 8.32 9.29 0.18
N GLU A 75 9.18 8.28 0.05
CA GLU A 75 10.36 8.11 0.89
C GLU A 75 11.28 9.34 0.84
N SER A 76 11.61 9.81 -0.37
CA SER A 76 12.42 11.01 -0.57
C SER A 76 11.79 12.27 0.03
N LEU A 77 10.46 12.40 0.01
CA LEU A 77 9.74 13.54 0.60
C LEU A 77 9.72 13.47 2.13
N LEU A 78 9.67 12.28 2.71
CA LEU A 78 9.69 12.09 4.16
C LEU A 78 11.09 12.33 4.74
N GLY A 79 12.15 12.10 3.97
CA GLY A 79 13.54 12.27 4.41
C GLY A 79 13.82 11.46 5.68
N ASP A 80 14.37 12.11 6.70
CA ASP A 80 14.71 11.47 7.99
C ASP A 80 13.49 10.90 8.76
N LYS A 81 12.27 11.25 8.34
CA LYS A 81 11.03 10.70 8.93
C LYS A 81 10.60 9.37 8.28
N ALA A 82 11.24 8.94 7.20
CA ALA A 82 10.95 7.68 6.56
C ALA A 82 11.38 6.50 7.46
N TYR A 83 10.53 5.48 7.57
CA TYR A 83 10.83 4.27 8.33
C TYR A 83 10.42 3.02 7.54
N TYR A 84 11.39 2.15 7.27
CA TYR A 84 11.17 0.84 6.67
C TYR A 84 11.20 -0.25 7.74
N PRO A 85 10.07 -0.92 8.06
CA PRO A 85 9.98 -1.85 9.18
C PRO A 85 10.73 -3.17 8.97
N ALA A 86 11.11 -3.50 7.74
CA ALA A 86 11.75 -4.78 7.38
C ALA A 86 11.01 -5.99 8.01
N ASN A 87 11.74 -6.87 8.70
CA ASN A 87 11.18 -8.06 9.34
C ASN A 87 10.18 -7.75 10.47
N LYS A 88 10.22 -6.57 11.09
CA LYS A 88 9.28 -6.17 12.15
C LYS A 88 7.85 -5.97 11.65
N VAL A 89 7.64 -6.02 10.33
CA VAL A 89 6.30 -5.93 9.73
C VAL A 89 5.49 -7.23 9.90
N PHE A 90 6.15 -8.35 10.15
CA PHE A 90 5.52 -9.65 10.40
C PHE A 90 5.49 -9.84 11.92
N GLN A 91 4.39 -9.44 12.55
CA GLN A 91 4.11 -9.81 13.94
C GLN A 91 3.72 -11.29 14.03
#